data_AF-A0A933H8J4-F1
#
_entry.id   AF-A0A933H8J4-F1
#
_cell.length_a   1.000
_cell.length_b   1.000
_cell.length_c   1.000
_cell.angle_alpha   90.00
_cell.angle_beta   90.00
_cell.angle_gamma   90.00
#
_symmetry.space_group_name_H-M   'P 1'
#
loop_
_entity.id
_entity.type
_entity.pdbx_description
1 polymer ?
#
loop_
_entity_poly.entity_id
_entity_poly.type
_entity_poly.pdbx_seq_one_letter_code
_entity_poly.pdbx_strand_id
1 'polypeptide(L)'
;MPAINNDLRQRLRRLGVQRGAKGMPPAAPKARGRDSVPAPIESVVNGREEQTKHGSYFLIENEYDLDHKHGIRSLGDWLQCDLATTIRLSQKEIDDLTKFAFFDIETTGLAGGAGTLAFLIGVGVIEEDRYVLRQYFLRDPSEEAAMLFALESMLKDRIGVVTYNGRSFDVPI
;
A
#
# COMPACT_ATOMS: atom_id res chain seq x y z
N MET A 1 1.90 -39.65 0.87
CA MET A 1 0.75 -40.00 0.00
C MET A 1 0.54 -38.90 -1.05
N PRO A 2 0.78 -39.13 -2.36
CA PRO A 2 0.82 -38.07 -3.38
C PRO A 2 -0.30 -38.13 -4.45
N ALA A 3 -1.48 -38.67 -4.14
CA ALA A 3 -2.49 -38.99 -5.17
C ALA A 3 -3.41 -37.82 -5.64
N ILE A 4 -3.43 -36.67 -4.97
CA ILE A 4 -4.45 -35.61 -5.21
C ILE A 4 -4.12 -34.69 -6.41
N ASN A 5 -2.84 -34.55 -6.81
CA ASN A 5 -2.42 -33.56 -7.82
C ASN A 5 -2.74 -33.97 -9.28
N ASN A 6 -2.87 -35.27 -9.57
CA ASN A 6 -3.06 -35.75 -10.94
C ASN A 6 -4.51 -35.60 -11.43
N ASP A 7 -5.52 -35.79 -10.58
CA ASP A 7 -6.93 -35.68 -10.95
C ASP A 7 -7.29 -34.23 -11.37
N LEU A 8 -6.81 -33.25 -10.61
CA LEU A 8 -7.02 -31.84 -10.92
C LEU A 8 -6.40 -31.45 -12.27
N ARG A 9 -5.18 -31.93 -12.56
CA ARG A 9 -4.51 -31.67 -13.85
C ARG A 9 -5.25 -32.28 -15.02
N GLN A 10 -5.85 -33.47 -14.84
CA GLN A 10 -6.64 -34.13 -15.86
C GLN A 10 -7.95 -33.38 -16.13
N ARG A 11 -8.63 -32.89 -15.09
CA ARG A 11 -9.84 -32.07 -15.22
C ARG A 11 -9.56 -30.74 -15.94
N LEU A 12 -8.47 -30.06 -15.58
CA LEU A 12 -8.06 -28.82 -16.23
C LEU A 12 -7.76 -29.02 -17.73
N ARG A 13 -7.10 -30.12 -18.10
CA ARG A 13 -6.86 -30.46 -19.51
C ARG A 13 -8.15 -30.72 -20.29
N ARG A 14 -9.14 -31.39 -19.69
CA ARG A 14 -10.46 -31.62 -20.33
C ARG A 14 -11.22 -30.32 -20.58
N LEU A 15 -11.00 -29.30 -19.75
CA LEU A 15 -11.56 -27.96 -19.91
C LEU A 15 -10.76 -27.07 -20.87
N GLY A 16 -9.76 -27.62 -21.58
CA GLY A 16 -8.96 -26.87 -22.56
C GLY A 16 -7.85 -26.01 -21.95
N VAL A 17 -7.61 -26.10 -20.63
CA VAL A 17 -6.57 -25.32 -19.97
C VAL A 17 -5.20 -25.91 -20.32
N GLN A 18 -4.42 -25.16 -21.11
CA GLN A 18 -3.04 -25.49 -21.45
C GLN A 18 -2.07 -24.78 -20.49
N ARG A 19 -1.05 -25.50 -20.00
CA ARG A 19 0.03 -24.90 -19.21
C ARG A 19 1.11 -24.37 -20.15
N GLY A 20 1.37 -23.06 -20.05
CA GLY A 20 2.42 -22.38 -20.81
C GLY A 20 1.97 -21.95 -22.21
N ALA A 21 2.71 -21.01 -22.80
CA ALA A 21 2.37 -20.37 -24.07
C ALA A 21 2.61 -21.23 -25.34
N LYS A 22 2.79 -22.55 -25.18
CA LYS A 22 3.00 -23.45 -26.32
C LYS A 22 1.69 -23.59 -27.10
N GLY A 23 1.60 -22.93 -28.25
CA GLY A 23 0.44 -22.99 -29.16
C GLY A 23 -0.43 -21.74 -29.19
N MET A 24 -0.12 -20.71 -28.38
CA MET A 24 -0.68 -19.38 -28.62
C MET A 24 -0.03 -18.78 -29.87
N PRO A 25 -0.79 -18.18 -30.79
CA PRO A 25 -0.19 -17.36 -31.84
C PRO A 25 0.68 -16.30 -31.16
N PRO A 26 1.88 -16.00 -31.70
CA PRO A 26 2.71 -14.94 -31.15
C PRO A 26 1.83 -13.70 -31.05
N ALA A 27 1.78 -13.10 -29.85
CA ALA A 27 1.05 -11.87 -29.66
C ALA A 27 1.53 -10.90 -30.74
N ALA A 28 0.64 -10.46 -31.63
CA ALA A 28 0.96 -9.42 -32.59
C ALA A 28 1.63 -8.31 -31.79
N PRO A 29 2.80 -7.79 -32.20
CA PRO A 29 3.44 -6.71 -31.48
C PRO A 29 2.42 -5.60 -31.41
N LYS A 30 1.83 -5.39 -30.22
CA LYS A 30 1.07 -4.17 -29.97
C LYS A 30 2.08 -3.09 -30.27
N ALA A 31 1.81 -2.29 -31.30
CA ALA A 31 2.49 -1.04 -31.50
C ALA A 31 2.16 -0.19 -30.27
N ARG A 32 2.89 -0.41 -29.17
CA ARG A 32 3.13 0.63 -28.20
C ARG A 32 3.85 1.67 -29.04
N GLY A 33 3.17 2.78 -29.35
CA GLY A 33 3.84 3.93 -29.93
C GLY A 33 5.09 4.17 -29.10
N ARG A 34 6.26 4.02 -29.73
CA ARG A 34 7.56 4.08 -29.06
C ARG A 34 7.90 5.49 -28.59
N ASP A 35 7.00 6.45 -28.80
CA ASP A 35 7.21 7.88 -28.63
C ASP A 35 6.30 8.53 -27.56
N SER A 36 5.41 7.78 -26.89
CA SER A 36 4.70 8.34 -25.74
C SER A 36 5.62 8.26 -24.52
N VAL A 37 6.28 9.37 -24.19
CA VAL A 37 6.84 9.58 -22.86
C VAL A 37 5.73 9.24 -21.86
N PRO A 38 5.93 8.29 -20.92
CA PRO A 38 4.95 8.03 -19.88
C PRO A 38 4.60 9.35 -19.20
N ALA A 39 3.31 9.68 -19.14
CA ALA A 39 2.89 10.92 -18.52
C ALA A 39 3.37 10.90 -17.04
N PRO A 40 3.93 12.00 -16.54
CA PRO A 40 4.46 12.06 -15.17
C PRO A 40 3.29 11.87 -14.19
N ILE A 41 3.56 11.31 -13.00
CA ILE A 41 2.50 10.91 -12.04
C ILE A 41 1.61 12.10 -11.65
N GLU A 42 2.20 13.29 -11.61
CA GLU A 42 1.62 14.61 -11.38
C GLU A 42 0.49 14.95 -12.36
N SER A 43 0.47 14.31 -13.54
CA SER A 43 -0.58 14.50 -14.54
C SER A 43 -1.83 13.63 -14.29
N VAL A 44 -1.73 12.64 -13.40
CA VAL A 44 -2.79 11.65 -13.14
C VAL A 44 -3.37 11.80 -11.74
N VAL A 45 -2.53 12.17 -10.77
CA VAL A 45 -2.93 12.34 -9.37
C VAL A 45 -2.56 13.73 -8.87
N ASN A 46 -3.44 14.29 -8.05
CA ASN A 46 -3.19 15.57 -7.39
C ASN A 46 -2.27 15.35 -6.19
N GLY A 47 -0.97 15.48 -6.41
CA GLY A 47 0.05 15.39 -5.37
C GLY A 47 1.09 16.50 -5.53
N ARG A 48 2.07 16.50 -4.64
CA ARG A 48 3.14 17.49 -4.58
C ARG A 48 4.48 16.83 -4.34
N GLU A 49 5.52 17.43 -4.91
CA GLU A 49 6.90 17.09 -4.56
C GLU A 49 7.28 17.87 -3.30
N GLU A 50 7.89 17.16 -2.35
CA GLU A 50 8.38 17.69 -1.08
C GLU A 50 9.86 17.33 -0.92
N GLN A 51 10.57 18.04 -0.06
CA GLN A 51 12.02 17.89 0.09
C GLN A 51 12.41 17.56 1.52
N THR A 52 13.39 16.68 1.66
CA THR A 52 14.04 16.32 2.93
C THR A 52 15.55 16.51 2.80
N LYS A 53 16.28 16.28 3.89
CA LYS A 53 17.75 16.23 3.87
C LYS A 53 18.31 15.09 2.99
N HIS A 54 17.48 14.15 2.55
CA HIS A 54 17.85 13.00 1.72
C HIS A 54 17.42 13.12 0.25
N GLY A 55 16.79 14.23 -0.15
CA GLY A 55 16.30 14.45 -1.52
C GLY A 55 14.80 14.75 -1.57
N SER A 56 14.24 14.67 -2.77
CA SER A 56 12.81 14.87 -3.03
C SER A 56 12.00 13.58 -2.88
N TYR A 57 10.72 13.70 -2.58
CA TYR A 57 9.74 12.62 -2.62
C TYR A 57 8.38 13.15 -3.08
N PHE A 58 7.49 12.28 -3.56
CA PHE A 58 6.15 12.66 -3.98
C PHE A 58 5.08 12.25 -2.96
N LEU A 59 4.21 13.18 -2.61
CA LEU A 59 3.15 13.02 -1.62
C LEU A 59 1.80 13.37 -2.21
N ILE A 60 0.84 12.48 -2.03
CA ILE A 60 -0.58 12.73 -2.27
C ILE A 60 -1.25 12.81 -0.91
N GLU A 61 -2.08 13.82 -0.70
CA GLU A 61 -2.77 14.03 0.57
C GLU A 61 -4.25 14.33 0.28
N ASN A 62 -5.13 13.58 0.93
CA ASN A 62 -6.56 13.76 0.83
C ASN A 62 -7.14 13.87 2.24
N GLU A 63 -8.04 14.81 2.43
CA GLU A 63 -8.74 15.01 3.70
C GLU A 63 -10.21 14.63 3.54
N TYR A 64 -10.74 14.00 4.57
CA TYR A 64 -12.12 13.55 4.62
C TYR A 64 -12.75 13.93 5.95
N ASP A 65 -14.02 14.32 5.90
CA ASP A 65 -14.87 14.42 7.07
C ASP A 65 -14.97 13.05 7.77
N LEU A 66 -15.06 13.04 9.11
CA LEU A 66 -15.13 11.79 9.88
C LEU A 66 -16.41 10.98 9.57
N ASP A 67 -17.46 11.61 9.05
CA ASP A 67 -18.67 10.93 8.60
C ASP A 67 -18.61 10.43 7.14
N HIS A 68 -17.51 10.70 6.42
CA HIS A 68 -17.28 10.22 5.07
C HIS A 68 -17.40 8.68 5.03
N LYS A 69 -18.25 8.19 4.12
CA LYS A 69 -18.56 6.78 4.00
C LYS A 69 -17.61 6.07 3.05
N HIS A 70 -16.98 5.01 3.55
CA HIS A 70 -16.28 4.04 2.75
C HIS A 70 -17.00 2.67 2.86
N GLY A 71 -17.72 2.31 1.80
CA GLY A 71 -18.65 1.19 1.85
C GLY A 71 -19.77 1.44 2.87
N ILE A 72 -19.90 0.57 3.88
CA ILE A 72 -20.92 0.67 4.93
C ILE A 72 -20.45 1.37 6.22
N ARG A 73 -19.15 1.74 6.29
CA ARG A 73 -18.53 2.35 7.48
C ARG A 73 -18.21 3.80 7.23
N SER A 74 -18.20 4.61 8.28
CA SER A 74 -17.59 5.94 8.25
C SER A 74 -16.11 5.86 8.62
N LEU A 75 -15.28 6.79 8.13
CA LEU A 75 -13.87 6.85 8.52
C LEU A 75 -13.68 7.15 10.02
N GLY A 76 -14.63 7.85 10.64
CA GLY A 76 -14.65 8.13 12.08
C GLY A 76 -15.17 6.98 12.96
N ASP A 77 -15.66 5.88 12.39
CA ASP A 77 -16.19 4.75 13.18
C ASP A 77 -15.12 4.18 14.14
N TRP A 78 -13.83 4.31 13.79
CA TRP A 78 -12.70 3.92 14.64
C TRP A 78 -12.70 4.59 16.02
N LEU A 79 -13.13 5.85 16.11
CA LEU A 79 -13.16 6.58 17.39
C LEU A 79 -14.21 6.02 18.36
N GLN A 80 -15.12 5.19 17.86
CA GLN A 80 -16.15 4.52 18.65
C GLN A 80 -15.72 3.09 19.05
N CYS A 81 -14.51 2.65 18.70
CA CYS A 81 -14.01 1.34 19.08
C CYS A 81 -13.88 1.21 20.61
N ASP A 82 -14.20 0.03 21.13
CA ASP A 82 -14.04 -0.28 22.55
C ASP A 82 -12.57 -0.14 22.97
N LEU A 83 -12.28 0.92 23.73
CA LEU A 83 -10.95 1.25 24.22
C LEU A 83 -10.34 0.10 25.01
N ALA A 84 -11.14 -0.66 25.76
CA ALA A 84 -10.65 -1.81 26.51
C ALA A 84 -10.11 -2.92 25.58
N THR A 85 -10.75 -3.13 24.43
CA THR A 85 -10.27 -4.05 23.39
C THR A 85 -9.02 -3.51 22.71
N THR A 86 -8.98 -2.22 22.39
CA THR A 86 -7.78 -1.59 21.78
C THR A 86 -6.57 -1.64 22.73
N ILE A 87 -6.76 -1.40 24.03
CA ILE A 87 -5.72 -1.54 25.06
C ILE A 87 -5.21 -2.99 25.12
N ARG A 88 -6.13 -3.97 25.15
CA ARG A 88 -5.75 -5.40 25.15
C ARG A 88 -4.94 -5.79 23.92
N LEU A 89 -5.33 -5.31 22.74
CA LEU A 89 -4.65 -5.63 21.47
C LEU A 89 -3.31 -4.91 21.34
N SER A 90 -3.21 -3.66 21.78
CA SER A 90 -2.00 -2.85 21.71
C SER A 90 -0.98 -3.18 22.80
N GLN A 91 -1.42 -3.77 23.91
CA GLN A 91 -0.62 -3.98 25.12
C GLN A 91 -0.03 -2.69 25.70
N LYS A 92 -0.69 -1.55 25.44
CA LYS A 92 -0.32 -0.22 25.94
C LYS A 92 -1.54 0.45 26.57
N GLU A 93 -1.29 1.34 27.51
CA GLU A 93 -2.32 2.31 27.91
C GLU A 93 -2.59 3.23 26.72
N ILE A 94 -3.88 3.40 26.41
CA ILE A 94 -4.35 4.27 25.35
C ILE A 94 -5.41 5.17 25.97
N ASP A 95 -5.23 6.47 25.83
CA ASP A 95 -6.17 7.50 26.21
C ASP A 95 -6.75 8.24 24.98
N ASP A 96 -6.03 8.20 23.85
CA ASP A 96 -6.41 8.89 22.61
C ASP A 96 -6.26 7.99 21.36
N LEU A 97 -7.41 7.61 20.77
CA LEU A 97 -7.48 6.78 19.56
C LEU A 97 -7.04 7.52 18.29
N THR A 98 -7.00 8.87 18.31
CA THR A 98 -6.56 9.68 17.16
C THR A 98 -5.04 9.58 16.92
N LYS A 99 -4.29 9.12 17.92
CA LYS A 99 -2.83 8.96 17.85
C LYS A 99 -2.38 7.69 17.11
N PHE A 100 -3.31 6.86 16.65
CA PHE A 100 -2.99 5.72 15.80
C PHE A 100 -2.82 6.14 14.34
N ALA A 101 -1.92 5.46 13.64
CA ALA A 101 -1.77 5.57 12.19
C ALA A 101 -2.18 4.26 11.52
N PHE A 102 -3.13 4.31 10.60
CA PHE A 102 -3.47 3.18 9.72
C PHE A 102 -2.43 3.10 8.62
N PHE A 103 -1.85 1.93 8.39
CA PHE A 103 -0.67 1.77 7.53
C PHE A 103 -0.79 0.54 6.65
N ASP A 104 -0.45 0.70 5.37
CA ASP A 104 -0.48 -0.33 4.33
C ASP A 104 0.52 0.04 3.22
N ILE A 105 1.20 -0.95 2.64
CA ILE A 105 2.16 -0.73 1.54
C ILE A 105 1.88 -1.60 0.32
N GLU A 106 2.27 -1.08 -0.84
CA GLU A 106 2.40 -1.86 -2.06
C GLU A 106 3.87 -1.98 -2.46
N THR A 107 4.27 -3.19 -2.86
CA THR A 107 5.67 -3.49 -3.18
C THR A 107 5.87 -3.94 -4.61
N THR A 108 7.08 -3.80 -5.13
CA THR A 108 7.42 -4.21 -6.51
C THR A 108 7.33 -5.72 -6.75
N GLY A 109 7.21 -6.55 -5.69
CA GLY A 109 7.01 -8.00 -5.80
C GLY A 109 8.19 -8.77 -6.43
N LEU A 110 9.35 -8.13 -6.58
CA LEU A 110 10.53 -8.70 -7.22
C LEU A 110 11.38 -9.51 -6.24
N ALA A 111 10.86 -10.66 -5.80
CA ALA A 111 11.65 -11.62 -5.05
C ALA A 111 12.73 -12.24 -5.97
N GLY A 112 13.98 -11.76 -5.93
CA GLY A 112 15.08 -12.44 -6.61
C GLY A 112 16.34 -11.67 -7.00
N GLY A 113 16.49 -10.37 -6.72
CA GLY A 113 17.81 -9.73 -6.93
C GLY A 113 17.90 -8.22 -6.77
N ALA A 114 16.86 -7.46 -7.12
CA ALA A 114 16.88 -5.99 -7.06
C ALA A 114 16.40 -5.39 -5.73
N GLY A 115 16.01 -6.23 -4.76
CA GLY A 115 15.31 -5.81 -3.56
C GLY A 115 13.80 -5.65 -3.78
N THR A 116 13.03 -5.78 -2.70
CA THR A 116 11.60 -5.46 -2.70
C THR A 116 11.48 -4.01 -2.22
N LEU A 117 11.00 -3.12 -3.09
CA LEU A 117 10.79 -1.71 -2.74
C LEU A 117 9.31 -1.49 -2.46
N ALA A 118 9.00 -0.76 -1.39
CA ALA A 118 7.68 -0.20 -1.15
C ALA A 118 7.49 1.00 -2.09
N PHE A 119 6.77 0.82 -3.20
CA PHE A 119 6.61 1.90 -4.19
C PHE A 119 5.43 2.82 -3.87
N LEU A 120 4.51 2.37 -3.03
CA LEU A 120 3.40 3.16 -2.53
C LEU A 120 3.20 2.82 -1.05
N ILE A 121 3.17 3.84 -0.21
CA ILE A 121 2.92 3.71 1.23
C ILE A 121 1.71 4.57 1.58
N GLY A 122 0.64 3.94 2.05
CA GLY A 122 -0.56 4.60 2.52
C GLY A 122 -0.54 4.77 4.03
N VAL A 123 -0.84 5.99 4.49
CA VAL A 123 -1.01 6.30 5.92
C VAL A 123 -2.29 7.10 6.14
N GLY A 124 -3.22 6.52 6.89
CA GLY A 124 -4.40 7.20 7.39
C GLY A 124 -4.22 7.65 8.84
N VAL A 125 -4.48 8.91 9.14
CA VAL A 125 -4.44 9.44 10.50
C VAL A 125 -5.65 10.33 10.76
N ILE A 126 -5.99 10.51 12.04
CA ILE A 126 -6.92 11.55 12.44
C ILE A 126 -6.09 12.75 12.90
N GLU A 127 -6.34 13.91 12.30
CA GLU A 127 -5.74 15.18 12.66
C GLU A 127 -6.85 16.21 12.82
N GLU A 128 -6.87 16.85 13.99
CA GLU A 128 -7.97 17.71 14.41
C GLU A 128 -9.29 16.93 14.36
N ASP A 129 -10.22 17.30 13.47
CA ASP A 129 -11.53 16.67 13.26
C ASP A 129 -11.67 16.06 11.85
N ARG A 130 -10.54 15.71 11.21
CA ARG A 130 -10.50 15.16 9.85
C ARG A 130 -9.73 13.84 9.81
N TYR A 131 -10.14 12.97 8.89
CA TYR A 131 -9.32 11.84 8.48
C TYR A 131 -8.41 12.27 7.33
N VAL A 132 -7.09 12.23 7.55
CA VAL A 132 -6.07 12.62 6.57
C VAL A 132 -5.42 11.35 6.03
N LEU A 133 -5.59 11.12 4.73
CA LEU A 133 -4.92 10.05 3.98
C LEU A 133 -3.70 10.62 3.27
N ARG A 134 -2.52 10.16 3.65
CA ARG A 134 -1.24 10.43 2.99
C ARG A 134 -0.79 9.23 2.21
N GLN A 135 -0.41 9.42 0.96
CA GLN A 135 0.15 8.39 0.11
C GLN A 135 1.50 8.85 -0.41
N TYR A 136 2.56 8.16 0.02
CA TYR A 136 3.92 8.40 -0.43
C TYR A 136 4.19 7.51 -1.64
N PHE A 137 4.58 8.10 -2.77
CA PHE A 137 4.79 7.38 -4.01
C PHE A 137 6.24 7.49 -4.47
N LEU A 138 6.88 6.34 -4.69
CA LEU A 138 8.26 6.25 -5.13
C LEU A 138 8.33 6.38 -6.65
N ARG A 139 8.69 7.57 -7.17
CA ARG A 139 8.80 7.79 -8.63
C ARG A 139 10.08 7.20 -9.20
N ASP A 140 11.17 7.29 -8.43
CA ASP A 140 12.48 6.75 -8.75
C ASP A 140 13.09 6.11 -7.49
N PRO A 141 13.81 4.97 -7.59
CA PRO A 141 14.44 4.32 -6.43
C PRO A 141 15.38 5.24 -5.63
N SER A 142 15.98 6.26 -6.23
CA SER A 142 16.82 7.23 -5.52
C SER A 142 16.06 8.11 -4.52
N GLU A 143 14.72 8.20 -4.64
CA GLU A 143 13.86 8.97 -3.74
C GLU A 143 13.51 8.21 -2.44
N GLU A 144 13.83 6.92 -2.35
CA GLU A 144 13.42 6.05 -1.24
C GLU A 144 13.88 6.60 0.11
N ALA A 145 15.13 7.04 0.22
CA ALA A 145 15.67 7.58 1.47
C ALA A 145 14.92 8.85 1.93
N ALA A 146 14.52 9.71 0.98
CA ALA A 146 13.73 10.91 1.30
C ALA A 146 12.31 10.55 1.73
N MET A 147 11.68 9.62 1.01
CA MET A 147 10.33 9.13 1.30
C MET A 147 10.26 8.48 2.69
N LEU A 148 11.18 7.57 3.01
CA LEU A 148 11.21 6.88 4.31
C LEU A 148 11.52 7.84 5.46
N PHE A 149 12.37 8.84 5.24
CA PHE A 149 12.63 9.87 6.25
C PHE A 149 11.39 10.72 6.55
N ALA A 150 10.63 11.08 5.52
CA ALA A 150 9.38 11.81 5.69
C ALA A 150 8.33 10.95 6.42
N LEU A 151 8.23 9.67 6.06
CA LEU A 151 7.35 8.71 6.72
C LEU A 151 7.70 8.53 8.21
N GLU A 152 8.98 8.32 8.54
CA GLU A 152 9.46 8.22 9.92
C GLU A 152 9.07 9.46 10.72
N SER A 153 9.30 10.64 10.14
CA SER A 153 8.98 11.92 10.78
C SER A 153 7.48 12.04 11.09
N MET A 154 6.61 11.61 10.17
CA MET A 154 5.16 11.65 10.36
C MET A 154 4.67 10.63 11.40
N LEU A 155 5.30 9.45 11.45
CA LEU A 155 4.95 8.40 12.42
C LEU A 155 5.47 8.69 13.85
N LYS A 156 6.43 9.60 14.00
CA LYS A 156 7.09 9.90 15.29
C LYS A 156 6.12 10.32 16.39
N ASP A 157 5.07 11.05 16.04
CA ASP A 157 4.08 11.56 16.99
C ASP A 157 2.90 10.58 17.22
N ARG A 158 3.01 9.35 16.70
CA ARG A 158 1.97 8.30 16.78
C ARG A 158 2.32 7.28 17.86
N ILE A 159 1.29 6.74 18.51
CA ILE A 159 1.47 5.77 19.62
C ILE A 159 1.54 4.31 19.14
N GLY A 160 1.10 4.07 17.90
CA GLY A 160 1.14 2.78 17.23
C GLY A 160 0.59 2.84 15.81
N VAL A 161 0.91 1.79 15.04
CA VAL A 161 0.36 1.56 13.70
C VAL A 161 -0.69 0.46 13.71
N VAL A 162 -1.77 0.67 12.96
CA VAL A 162 -2.83 -0.31 12.72
C VAL A 162 -2.67 -0.81 11.28
N THR A 163 -2.45 -2.12 11.13
CA THR A 163 -2.15 -2.75 9.84
C THR A 163 -2.92 -4.05 9.71
N TYR A 164 -3.16 -4.52 8.49
CA TYR A 164 -3.61 -5.90 8.26
C TYR A 164 -2.43 -6.79 7.87
N ASN A 165 -2.02 -7.71 8.75
CA ASN A 165 -0.83 -8.56 8.60
C ASN A 165 0.52 -7.82 8.44
N GLY A 166 0.58 -6.52 8.74
CA GLY A 166 1.77 -5.71 8.49
C GLY A 166 3.02 -6.09 9.27
N ARG A 167 2.90 -6.82 10.38
CA ARG A 167 4.07 -7.39 11.07
C ARG A 167 4.87 -8.36 10.19
N SER A 168 4.20 -9.06 9.27
CA SER A 168 4.82 -10.09 8.44
C SER A 168 5.17 -9.60 7.03
N PHE A 169 4.53 -8.54 6.55
CA PHE A 169 4.64 -8.09 5.17
C PHE A 169 5.10 -6.64 5.08
N ASP A 170 4.39 -5.72 5.71
CA ASP A 170 4.60 -4.29 5.51
C ASP A 170 5.81 -3.73 6.27
N VAL A 171 5.91 -4.02 7.57
CA VAL A 171 6.94 -3.45 8.48
C VAL A 171 8.35 -4.00 8.26
N PRO A 172 8.56 -5.29 7.89
CA PRO A 172 9.91 -5.83 7.70
C PRO A 172 10.60 -5.42 6.39
N ILE A 173 9.89 -4.77 5.46
CA ILE A 173 10.41 -4.25 4.18
C ILE A 173 11.09 -2.91 4.45
#